data_AF-A0A350IIM7-F1
#
_entry.id   AF-A0A350IIM7-F1
#
_cell.length_a   1.000
_cell.length_b   1.000
_cell.length_c   1.000
_cell.angle_alpha   90.00
_cell.angle_beta   90.00
_cell.angle_gamma   90.00
#
_symmetry.space_group_name_H-M   'P 1'
#
loop_
_entity.id
_entity.type
_entity.pdbx_description
1 polymer ?
#
loop_
_entity_poly.entity_id
_entity_poly.type
_entity_poly.pdbx_seq_one_letter_code
_entity_poly.pdbx_strand_id
1 'polypeptide(L)'
;MYSQDSRQMDIIKYKKICHDNIYKDYKGMLKEPKGVLKYPYVTPGSQTYATQLWDWDSWFTSIALDQITTNIGTKKDRDEVQKYEQGCVLNFLSFQKSGWIPIVISHDSPELEKYCPENPWNVNIHKPMLAQQAAFITQRNDGDATWLNEKFEDLQFFVNHYISNQRHKETGLYFWINDEMIGIDNDPATFFRPEKSS
;
A
#
# COMPACT_ATOMS: atom_id res chain seq x y z
N MET A 1 24.82 32.09 -6.79
CA MET A 1 23.71 32.23 -5.81
C MET A 1 22.43 32.36 -6.64
N TYR A 2 21.57 31.34 -6.70
CA TYR A 2 20.32 31.42 -7.47
C TYR A 2 19.42 32.50 -6.84
N SER A 3 18.89 33.42 -7.64
CA SER A 3 17.92 34.42 -7.15
C SER A 3 16.64 33.71 -6.70
N GLN A 4 15.94 34.25 -5.70
CA GLN A 4 14.66 33.67 -5.23
C GLN A 4 13.66 33.50 -6.39
N ASP A 5 13.63 34.44 -7.34
CA ASP A 5 12.78 34.39 -8.54
C ASP A 5 13.09 33.19 -9.43
N SER A 6 14.37 32.87 -9.66
CA SER A 6 14.77 31.71 -10.48
C SER A 6 14.34 30.39 -9.86
N ARG A 7 14.43 30.26 -8.53
CA ARG A 7 13.96 29.07 -7.81
C ARG A 7 12.44 28.91 -7.90
N GLN A 8 11.69 30.01 -7.81
CA GLN A 8 10.23 29.97 -7.90
C GLN A 8 9.76 29.57 -9.31
N MET A 9 10.42 30.07 -10.35
CA MET A 9 10.16 29.67 -11.73
C MET A 9 10.44 28.17 -11.96
N ASP A 10 11.54 27.64 -11.41
CA ASP A 10 11.86 26.22 -11.51
C ASP A 10 10.81 25.36 -10.80
N ILE A 11 10.36 25.73 -9.60
CA ILE A 11 9.30 25.00 -8.89
C ILE A 11 8.02 24.92 -9.72
N ILE A 12 7.58 26.04 -10.31
CA ILE A 12 6.38 26.08 -11.15
C ILE A 12 6.56 25.16 -12.38
N LYS A 13 7.72 25.26 -13.04
CA LYS A 13 8.06 24.46 -14.21
C LYS A 13 8.04 22.97 -13.89
N TYR A 14 8.78 22.53 -12.87
CA TYR A 14 8.90 21.12 -12.52
C TYR A 14 7.59 20.55 -11.95
N LYS A 15 6.83 21.33 -11.17
CA LYS A 15 5.50 20.92 -10.72
C LYS A 15 4.59 20.63 -11.90
N LYS A 16 4.57 21.50 -12.91
CA LYS A 16 3.78 21.27 -14.14
C LYS A 16 4.24 20.00 -14.86
N ILE A 17 5.54 19.83 -15.05
CA ILE A 17 6.10 18.64 -15.70
C ILE A 17 5.70 17.36 -14.95
N CYS A 18 5.82 17.33 -13.62
CA CYS A 18 5.42 16.17 -12.82
C CYS A 18 3.93 15.88 -12.98
N HIS A 19 3.08 16.90 -12.86
CA HIS A 19 1.64 16.73 -12.99
C HIS A 19 1.25 16.21 -14.38
N ASP A 20 1.75 16.85 -15.44
CA ASP A 20 1.42 16.46 -16.82
C ASP A 20 1.84 15.01 -17.12
N ASN A 21 3.04 14.60 -16.70
CA ASN A 21 3.54 13.24 -16.96
C ASN A 21 2.79 12.20 -16.13
N ILE A 22 2.58 12.44 -14.83
CA ILE A 22 1.82 11.51 -13.98
C ILE A 22 0.41 11.34 -14.53
N TYR A 23 -0.29 12.45 -14.85
CA TYR A 23 -1.67 12.39 -15.32
C TYR A 23 -1.81 11.73 -16.70
N LYS A 24 -0.80 11.86 -17.56
CA LYS A 24 -0.77 11.17 -18.85
C LYS A 24 -0.67 9.65 -18.67
N ASP A 25 0.15 9.20 -17.72
CA ASP A 25 0.56 7.79 -17.64
C ASP A 25 -0.13 7.01 -16.50
N TYR A 26 -0.85 7.66 -15.58
CA TYR A 26 -1.32 7.02 -14.34
C TYR A 26 -2.22 5.80 -14.55
N LYS A 27 -2.99 5.78 -15.64
CA LYS A 27 -3.86 4.64 -15.96
C LYS A 27 -3.07 3.35 -16.17
N GLY A 28 -1.78 3.44 -16.50
CA GLY A 28 -0.88 2.29 -16.56
C GLY A 28 -0.67 1.57 -15.23
N MET A 29 -0.97 2.22 -14.10
CA MET A 29 -0.94 1.62 -12.76
C MET A 29 -2.23 0.86 -12.42
N LEU A 30 -3.34 1.12 -13.11
CA LEU A 30 -4.64 0.51 -12.84
C LEU A 30 -4.69 -0.90 -13.45
N LYS A 31 -5.05 -1.89 -12.64
CA LYS A 31 -5.14 -3.30 -13.03
C LYS A 31 -6.53 -3.85 -12.75
N GLU A 32 -7.10 -4.49 -13.75
CA GLU A 32 -8.32 -5.28 -13.58
C GLU A 32 -8.07 -6.52 -12.72
N PRO A 33 -9.12 -7.04 -12.05
CA PRO A 33 -9.06 -8.32 -11.36
C PRO A 33 -8.45 -9.43 -12.22
N LYS A 34 -7.57 -10.23 -11.64
CA LYS A 34 -6.94 -11.35 -12.32
C LYS A 34 -6.47 -12.40 -11.32
N GLY A 35 -6.78 -13.67 -11.62
CA GLY A 35 -6.35 -14.81 -10.81
C GLY A 35 -6.84 -14.70 -9.37
N VAL A 36 -5.93 -14.70 -8.39
CA VAL A 36 -6.29 -14.60 -6.97
C VAL A 36 -6.69 -13.19 -6.52
N LEU A 37 -6.31 -12.15 -7.28
CA LEU A 37 -6.72 -10.77 -7.02
C LEU A 37 -8.12 -10.53 -7.61
N LYS A 38 -9.14 -10.56 -6.75
CA LYS A 38 -10.56 -10.49 -7.14
C LYS A 38 -11.07 -9.06 -7.32
N TYR A 39 -10.39 -8.08 -6.74
CA TYR A 39 -10.73 -6.67 -6.86
C TYR A 39 -9.75 -5.94 -7.78
N PRO A 40 -10.18 -4.88 -8.49
CA PRO A 40 -9.27 -4.03 -9.25
C PRO A 40 -8.24 -3.40 -8.31
N TYR A 41 -7.01 -3.22 -8.75
CA TYR A 41 -5.92 -2.80 -7.88
C TYR A 41 -4.93 -1.91 -8.61
N VAL A 42 -4.07 -1.24 -7.84
CA VAL A 42 -2.97 -0.44 -8.40
C VAL A 42 -1.65 -1.18 -8.24
N THR A 43 -0.77 -1.05 -9.22
CA THR A 43 0.62 -1.55 -9.15
C THR A 43 1.59 -0.38 -9.10
N PRO A 44 2.84 -0.61 -8.63
CA PRO A 44 3.90 0.35 -8.86
C PRO A 44 4.01 0.66 -10.36
N GLY A 45 4.25 1.91 -10.74
CA GLY A 45 4.33 2.37 -12.14
C GLY A 45 5.47 1.79 -12.99
N SER A 46 6.14 0.73 -12.51
CA SER A 46 7.23 0.04 -13.19
C SER A 46 6.73 -1.24 -13.88
N GLN A 47 7.28 -1.53 -15.06
CA GLN A 47 7.01 -2.78 -15.79
C GLN A 47 7.43 -4.03 -15.00
N THR A 48 8.46 -3.92 -14.16
CA THR A 48 8.95 -5.03 -13.32
C THR A 48 7.90 -5.53 -12.33
N TYR A 49 7.01 -4.64 -11.87
CA TYR A 49 6.02 -4.94 -10.84
C TYR A 49 4.59 -4.84 -11.37
N ALA A 50 4.40 -4.85 -12.69
CA ALA A 50 3.13 -4.55 -13.35
C ALA A 50 1.99 -5.53 -13.03
N THR A 51 2.29 -6.65 -12.36
CA THR A 51 1.34 -7.70 -11.96
C THR A 51 1.25 -7.90 -10.45
N GLN A 52 1.98 -7.11 -9.67
CA GLN A 52 2.17 -7.33 -8.23
C GLN A 52 1.53 -6.19 -7.42
N LEU A 53 0.60 -6.56 -6.54
CA LEU A 53 0.06 -5.67 -5.53
C LEU A 53 0.99 -5.66 -4.32
N TRP A 54 1.76 -4.58 -4.16
CA TRP A 54 2.69 -4.37 -3.04
C TRP A 54 2.06 -3.46 -2.00
N ASP A 55 2.28 -3.78 -0.72
CA ASP A 55 1.69 -3.10 0.44
C ASP A 55 1.84 -1.57 0.39
N TRP A 56 3.03 -1.06 0.69
CA TRP A 56 3.31 0.36 0.77
C TRP A 56 3.33 1.08 -0.56
N ASP A 57 3.71 0.41 -1.65
CA ASP A 57 3.62 0.97 -2.99
C ASP A 57 2.17 1.32 -3.32
N SER A 58 1.22 0.43 -3.02
CA SER A 58 -0.20 0.67 -3.28
C SER A 58 -0.74 1.83 -2.44
N TRP A 59 -0.28 1.97 -1.19
CA TRP A 59 -0.62 3.09 -0.32
C TRP A 59 -0.12 4.43 -0.87
N PHE A 60 1.19 4.55 -1.14
CA PHE A 60 1.76 5.79 -1.66
C PHE A 60 1.26 6.11 -3.07
N THR A 61 1.02 5.10 -3.90
CA THR A 61 0.39 5.26 -5.22
C THR A 61 -1.02 5.81 -5.06
N SER A 62 -1.81 5.32 -4.10
CA SER A 62 -3.16 5.87 -3.82
C SER A 62 -3.09 7.36 -3.49
N ILE A 63 -2.18 7.77 -2.60
CA ILE A 63 -1.98 9.20 -2.27
C ILE A 63 -1.64 10.03 -3.52
N ALA A 64 -0.74 9.54 -4.37
CA ALA A 64 -0.33 10.25 -5.58
C ALA A 64 -1.46 10.33 -6.63
N LEU A 65 -2.21 9.24 -6.80
CA LEU A 65 -3.35 9.15 -7.73
C LEU A 65 -4.50 10.05 -7.30
N ASP A 66 -4.79 10.13 -6.01
CA ASP A 66 -5.71 11.13 -5.47
C ASP A 66 -5.25 12.53 -5.87
N GLN A 67 -4.04 12.89 -5.44
CA GLN A 67 -3.57 14.26 -5.58
C GLN A 67 -3.61 14.71 -7.04
N ILE A 68 -3.26 13.83 -7.98
CA ILE A 68 -3.27 14.18 -9.40
C ILE A 68 -4.70 14.29 -9.96
N THR A 69 -5.60 13.37 -9.60
CA THR A 69 -7.00 13.39 -10.08
C THR A 69 -7.84 14.50 -9.42
N THR A 70 -7.46 14.93 -8.23
CA THR A 70 -8.02 16.12 -7.55
C THR A 70 -7.49 17.42 -8.15
N ASN A 71 -6.19 17.52 -8.45
CA ASN A 71 -5.60 18.76 -8.94
C ASN A 71 -5.95 19.07 -10.40
N ILE A 72 -5.90 18.07 -11.28
CA ILE A 72 -6.02 18.28 -12.74
C ILE A 72 -6.93 17.27 -13.44
N GLY A 73 -7.48 16.29 -12.72
CA GLY A 73 -8.40 15.29 -13.25
C GLY A 73 -9.86 15.70 -13.20
N THR A 74 -10.72 14.82 -13.72
CA THR A 74 -12.18 14.97 -13.66
C THR A 74 -12.78 14.18 -12.49
N LYS A 75 -14.06 14.40 -12.19
CA LYS A 75 -14.80 13.55 -11.25
C LYS A 75 -14.76 12.08 -11.67
N LYS A 76 -14.88 11.80 -12.98
CA LYS A 76 -14.81 10.44 -13.51
C LYS A 76 -13.46 9.78 -13.21
N ASP A 77 -12.36 10.52 -13.33
CA ASP A 77 -11.02 10.00 -13.03
C ASP A 77 -10.87 9.67 -11.53
N ARG A 78 -11.42 10.52 -10.65
CA ARG A 78 -11.45 10.24 -9.20
C ARG A 78 -12.27 9.01 -8.86
N ASP A 79 -13.49 8.92 -9.39
CA ASP A 79 -14.39 7.78 -9.17
C ASP A 79 -13.77 6.48 -9.71
N GLU A 80 -13.08 6.55 -10.86
CA GLU A 80 -12.32 5.43 -11.42
C GLU A 80 -11.19 5.00 -10.47
N VAL A 81 -10.29 5.92 -10.09
CA VAL A 81 -9.16 5.64 -9.18
C VAL A 81 -9.62 5.05 -7.85
N GLN A 82 -10.66 5.63 -7.22
CA GLN A 82 -11.18 5.17 -5.93
C GLN A 82 -11.53 3.68 -5.94
N LYS A 83 -12.08 3.16 -7.05
CA LYS A 83 -12.40 1.74 -7.20
C LYS A 83 -11.16 0.85 -7.08
N TYR A 84 -10.03 1.26 -7.66
CA TYR A 84 -8.77 0.50 -7.60
C TYR A 84 -8.08 0.67 -6.25
N GLU A 85 -8.16 1.85 -5.62
CA GLU A 85 -7.65 2.09 -4.27
C GLU A 85 -8.37 1.20 -3.24
N GLN A 86 -9.70 1.18 -3.27
CA GLN A 86 -10.52 0.29 -2.42
C GLN A 86 -10.16 -1.17 -2.67
N GLY A 87 -10.02 -1.57 -3.93
CA GLY A 87 -9.71 -2.94 -4.26
C GLY A 87 -8.31 -3.40 -3.85
N CYS A 88 -7.34 -2.50 -3.68
CA CYS A 88 -6.06 -2.84 -3.03
C CYS A 88 -6.29 -3.33 -1.60
N VAL A 89 -7.05 -2.55 -0.82
CA VAL A 89 -7.39 -2.89 0.57
C VAL A 89 -8.17 -4.19 0.63
N LEU A 90 -9.20 -4.34 -0.21
CA LEU A 90 -10.05 -5.55 -0.23
C LEU A 90 -9.28 -6.80 -0.66
N ASN A 91 -8.34 -6.70 -1.60
CA ASN A 91 -7.47 -7.83 -1.98
C ASN A 91 -6.58 -8.26 -0.82
N PHE A 92 -5.93 -7.32 -0.10
CA PHE A 92 -5.13 -7.66 1.06
C PHE A 92 -5.95 -8.28 2.19
N LEU A 93 -7.11 -7.71 2.51
CA LEU A 93 -8.00 -8.25 3.54
C LEU A 93 -8.58 -9.62 3.14
N SER A 94 -8.71 -9.90 1.85
CA SER A 94 -9.09 -11.25 1.37
C SER A 94 -7.99 -12.30 1.57
N PHE A 95 -6.75 -11.88 1.85
CA PHE A 95 -5.61 -12.74 2.19
C PHE A 95 -5.29 -12.72 3.69
N GLN A 96 -6.22 -12.25 4.52
CA GLN A 96 -6.03 -12.24 5.97
C GLN A 96 -6.24 -13.64 6.56
N LYS A 97 -5.26 -14.12 7.36
CA LYS A 97 -5.41 -15.34 8.19
C LYS A 97 -4.77 -15.18 9.56
N SER A 98 -5.57 -15.24 10.64
CA SER A 98 -5.13 -14.95 12.01
C SER A 98 -4.32 -13.64 12.16
N GLY A 99 -4.76 -12.58 11.49
CA GLY A 99 -4.09 -11.28 11.41
C GLY A 99 -2.86 -11.18 10.50
N TRP A 100 -2.36 -12.30 9.97
CA TRP A 100 -1.33 -12.28 8.93
C TRP A 100 -1.92 -11.85 7.59
N ILE A 101 -1.24 -10.94 6.91
CA ILE A 101 -1.51 -10.48 5.53
C ILE A 101 -0.14 -10.42 4.82
N PRO A 102 -0.01 -10.96 3.59
CA PRO A 102 1.25 -10.93 2.86
C PRO A 102 1.66 -9.51 2.45
N ILE A 103 2.96 -9.28 2.32
CA ILE A 103 3.54 -8.00 1.86
C ILE A 103 3.22 -7.73 0.38
N VAL A 104 3.12 -8.79 -0.43
CA VAL A 104 2.86 -8.73 -1.86
C VAL A 104 1.88 -9.81 -2.27
N ILE A 105 1.00 -9.52 -3.23
CA ILE A 105 0.14 -10.52 -3.86
C ILE A 105 0.27 -10.34 -5.38
N SER A 106 0.66 -11.39 -6.09
CA SER A 106 0.63 -11.44 -7.56
C SER A 106 -0.64 -12.14 -8.02
N HIS A 107 -1.08 -11.89 -9.26
CA HIS A 107 -2.28 -12.57 -9.77
C HIS A 107 -2.17 -14.11 -9.80
N ASP A 108 -0.94 -14.63 -9.84
CA ASP A 108 -0.57 -16.04 -9.85
C ASP A 108 0.01 -16.52 -8.51
N SER A 109 -0.06 -15.70 -7.44
CA SER A 109 0.22 -16.17 -6.09
C SER A 109 -0.67 -17.37 -5.74
N PRO A 110 -0.22 -18.27 -4.85
CA PRO A 110 -1.09 -19.33 -4.34
C PRO A 110 -2.33 -18.74 -3.64
N GLU A 111 -3.42 -19.52 -3.60
CA GLU A 111 -4.58 -19.21 -2.76
C GLU A 111 -4.17 -19.15 -1.27
N LEU A 112 -4.93 -18.40 -0.47
CA LEU A 112 -4.61 -18.06 0.92
C LEU A 112 -4.16 -19.26 1.77
N GLU A 113 -4.83 -20.41 1.65
CA GLU A 113 -4.52 -21.61 2.45
C GLU A 113 -3.11 -22.14 2.20
N LYS A 114 -2.61 -21.97 0.98
CA LYS A 114 -1.27 -22.39 0.56
C LYS A 114 -0.25 -21.27 0.69
N TYR A 115 -0.70 -20.02 0.61
CA TYR A 115 0.19 -18.87 0.67
C TYR A 115 0.57 -18.48 2.10
N CYS A 116 -0.37 -18.61 3.04
CA CYS A 116 -0.10 -18.37 4.45
C CYS A 116 0.98 -19.34 4.95
N PRO A 117 2.07 -18.84 5.55
CA PRO A 117 3.11 -19.70 6.12
C PRO A 117 2.55 -20.53 7.28
N GLU A 118 3.24 -21.62 7.60
CA GLU A 118 2.88 -22.49 8.73
C GLU A 118 2.91 -21.73 10.07
N ASN A 119 3.86 -20.81 10.22
CA ASN A 119 4.00 -19.97 11.40
C ASN A 119 3.89 -18.47 11.03
N PRO A 120 2.66 -17.93 10.89
CA PRO A 120 2.42 -16.55 10.48
C PRO A 120 2.94 -15.48 11.46
N TRP A 121 3.29 -15.87 12.69
CA TRP A 121 3.77 -14.97 13.75
C TRP A 121 5.29 -14.74 13.70
N ASN A 122 6.00 -15.49 12.87
CA ASN A 122 7.46 -15.46 12.74
C ASN A 122 7.90 -15.02 11.33
N VAL A 123 7.07 -14.27 10.61
CA VAL A 123 7.44 -13.64 9.34
C VAL A 123 6.99 -12.19 9.33
N ASN A 124 7.61 -11.38 8.48
CA ASN A 124 7.08 -10.05 8.22
C ASN A 124 5.71 -10.14 7.53
N ILE A 125 4.86 -9.18 7.85
CA ILE A 125 3.53 -9.01 7.27
C ILE A 125 3.44 -7.66 6.57
N HIS A 126 2.37 -7.46 5.82
CA HIS A 126 2.02 -6.17 5.22
C HIS A 126 2.33 -5.00 6.16
N LYS A 127 3.08 -4.01 5.68
CA LYS A 127 3.50 -2.85 6.47
C LYS A 127 2.32 -2.14 7.13
N PRO A 128 2.50 -1.43 8.27
CA PRO A 128 1.40 -0.95 9.12
C PRO A 128 0.68 0.30 8.57
N MET A 129 0.21 0.25 7.33
CA MET A 129 -0.49 1.32 6.63
C MET A 129 -1.82 0.90 5.99
N LEU A 130 -2.19 -0.39 6.04
CA LEU A 130 -3.45 -0.87 5.47
C LEU A 130 -4.67 -0.15 6.08
N ALA A 131 -4.69 0.01 7.40
CA ALA A 131 -5.73 0.76 8.11
C ALA A 131 -5.68 2.27 7.78
N GLN A 132 -4.50 2.83 7.53
CA GLN A 132 -4.35 4.23 7.12
C GLN A 132 -4.89 4.46 5.71
N GLN A 133 -4.63 3.53 4.79
CA GLN A 133 -5.18 3.54 3.44
C GLN A 133 -6.70 3.45 3.44
N ALA A 134 -7.25 2.51 4.21
CA ALA A 134 -8.70 2.39 4.43
C ALA A 134 -9.32 3.70 4.96
N ALA A 135 -8.70 4.31 5.97
CA ALA A 135 -9.17 5.56 6.57
C ALA A 135 -9.09 6.74 5.59
N PHE A 136 -8.01 6.85 4.82
CA PHE A 136 -7.82 7.89 3.81
C PHE A 136 -8.88 7.83 2.71
N ILE A 137 -9.14 6.65 2.16
CA ILE A 137 -10.18 6.45 1.14
C ILE A 137 -11.56 6.80 1.70
N THR A 138 -11.85 6.34 2.92
CA THR A 138 -13.12 6.62 3.61
C THR A 138 -13.32 8.12 3.83
N GLN A 139 -12.29 8.83 4.29
CA GLN A 139 -12.34 10.28 4.52
C GLN A 139 -12.66 11.04 3.22
N ARG A 140 -12.11 10.59 2.09
CA ARG A 140 -12.35 11.19 0.77
C ARG A 140 -13.73 10.88 0.21
N ASN A 141 -14.28 9.73 0.58
CA ASN A 141 -15.62 9.30 0.19
C ASN A 141 -16.69 9.86 1.15
N ASP A 142 -16.54 11.11 1.59
CA ASP A 142 -17.44 11.79 2.54
C ASP A 142 -17.72 11.01 3.83
N GLY A 143 -16.76 10.19 4.27
CA GLY A 143 -16.88 9.35 5.47
C GLY A 143 -17.60 8.02 5.26
N ASP A 144 -17.95 7.66 4.02
CA ASP A 144 -18.58 6.39 3.71
C ASP A 144 -17.57 5.22 3.80
N ALA A 145 -17.71 4.46 4.89
CA ALA A 145 -16.96 3.25 5.19
C ALA A 145 -17.70 1.96 4.80
N THR A 146 -18.89 2.04 4.17
CA THR A 146 -19.73 0.85 3.94
C THR A 146 -19.05 -0.19 3.05
N TRP A 147 -18.14 0.23 2.17
CA TRP A 147 -17.32 -0.63 1.33
C TRP A 147 -16.40 -1.58 2.13
N LEU A 148 -16.11 -1.28 3.40
CA LEU A 148 -15.30 -2.11 4.29
C LEU A 148 -16.12 -3.07 5.15
N ASN A 149 -17.44 -2.99 5.18
CA ASN A 149 -18.27 -3.69 6.16
C ASN A 149 -17.96 -5.19 6.28
N GLU A 150 -17.83 -5.88 5.15
CA GLU A 150 -17.56 -7.33 5.12
C GLU A 150 -16.12 -7.69 5.49
N LYS A 151 -15.21 -6.72 5.50
CA LYS A 151 -13.75 -6.89 5.69
C LYS A 151 -13.20 -6.16 6.90
N PHE A 152 -14.04 -5.45 7.65
CA PHE A 152 -13.60 -4.65 8.78
C PHE A 152 -13.08 -5.52 9.94
N GLU A 153 -13.63 -6.72 10.13
CA GLU A 153 -13.10 -7.69 11.09
C GLU A 153 -11.68 -8.15 10.71
N ASP A 154 -11.45 -8.47 9.43
CA ASP A 154 -10.13 -8.84 8.91
C ASP A 154 -9.09 -7.73 9.20
N LEU A 155 -9.49 -6.46 9.05
CA LEU A 155 -8.64 -5.31 9.35
C LEU A 155 -8.29 -5.21 10.85
N GLN A 156 -9.24 -5.52 11.73
CA GLN A 156 -8.98 -5.57 13.18
C GLN A 156 -8.01 -6.69 13.54
N PHE A 157 -8.16 -7.87 12.94
CA PHE A 157 -7.20 -8.97 13.11
C PHE A 157 -5.78 -8.56 12.71
N PHE A 158 -5.64 -7.85 11.58
CA PHE A 158 -4.34 -7.34 11.12
C PHE A 158 -3.69 -6.38 12.12
N VAL A 159 -4.44 -5.37 12.61
CA VAL A 159 -3.91 -4.43 13.61
C VAL A 159 -3.55 -5.15 14.91
N ASN A 160 -4.39 -6.09 15.34
CA ASN A 160 -4.15 -6.88 16.56
C ASN A 160 -2.93 -7.81 16.42
N HIS A 161 -2.59 -8.26 15.21
CA HIS A 161 -1.38 -9.04 14.95
C HIS A 161 -0.13 -8.25 15.35
N TYR A 162 -0.02 -6.99 14.90
CA TYR A 162 1.10 -6.13 15.26
C TYR A 162 1.16 -5.89 16.78
N ILE A 163 0.03 -5.56 17.40
CA ILE A 163 -0.05 -5.28 18.85
C ILE A 163 0.37 -6.51 19.67
N SER A 164 -0.01 -7.71 19.23
CA SER A 164 0.18 -8.93 20.00
C SER A 164 1.54 -9.59 19.76
N ASN A 165 2.13 -9.45 18.57
CA ASN A 165 3.29 -10.23 18.14
C ASN A 165 4.51 -9.40 17.74
N GLN A 166 4.31 -8.14 17.33
CA GLN A 166 5.37 -7.28 16.79
C GLN A 166 5.50 -5.96 17.55
N ARG A 167 5.14 -5.95 18.83
CA ARG A 167 5.28 -4.80 19.72
C ARG A 167 6.08 -5.19 20.95
N HIS A 168 7.20 -4.51 21.16
CA HIS A 168 7.99 -4.65 22.37
C HIS A 168 7.21 -4.07 23.55
N LYS A 169 6.95 -4.89 24.58
CA LYS A 169 5.94 -4.58 25.62
C LYS A 169 6.32 -3.37 26.47
N GLU A 170 7.60 -3.25 26.77
CA GLU A 170 8.16 -2.29 27.71
C GLU A 170 8.36 -0.92 27.08
N THR A 171 8.71 -0.87 25.80
CA THR A 171 8.96 0.38 25.07
C THR A 171 7.76 0.82 24.25
N GLY A 172 6.86 -0.10 23.92
CA GLY A 172 5.75 0.12 23.01
C GLY A 172 6.15 0.27 21.53
N LEU A 173 7.44 0.12 21.21
CA LEU A 173 7.95 0.18 19.84
C LEU A 173 7.57 -1.09 19.07
N TYR A 174 7.29 -0.92 17.78
CA TYR A 174 7.05 -2.03 16.87
C TYR A 174 8.36 -2.47 16.21
N PHE A 175 8.44 -3.74 15.82
CA PHE A 175 9.62 -4.33 15.20
C PHE A 175 9.27 -5.25 14.02
N TRP A 176 10.23 -5.41 13.12
CA TRP A 176 10.22 -6.42 12.06
C TRP A 176 10.71 -7.76 12.60
N ILE A 177 10.19 -8.86 12.06
CA ILE A 177 10.66 -10.21 12.40
C ILE A 177 12.07 -10.43 11.86
N ASN A 178 12.31 -10.11 10.60
CA ASN A 178 13.61 -10.22 9.93
C ASN A 178 13.78 -9.05 8.92
N ASP A 179 14.85 -9.08 8.12
CA ASP A 179 15.18 -8.06 7.11
C ASP A 179 14.48 -8.26 5.75
N GLU A 180 13.65 -9.30 5.61
CA GLU A 180 13.00 -9.62 4.35
C GLU A 180 11.82 -8.67 4.05
N MET A 181 11.88 -8.00 2.90
CA MET A 181 10.77 -7.21 2.33
C MET A 181 10.25 -6.07 3.22
N ILE A 182 11.10 -5.55 4.11
CA ILE A 182 10.78 -4.41 4.97
C ILE A 182 10.91 -3.06 4.23
N GLY A 183 11.42 -3.08 3.00
CA GLY A 183 11.54 -1.91 2.13
C GLY A 183 12.92 -1.26 2.14
N ILE A 184 13.83 -1.80 2.96
CA ILE A 184 15.24 -1.39 3.10
C ILE A 184 16.10 -2.64 3.31
N ASP A 185 15.84 -3.67 2.52
CA ASP A 185 16.27 -5.05 2.76
C ASP A 185 17.81 -5.22 2.82
N ASN A 186 18.58 -4.28 2.26
CA ASN A 186 20.04 -4.27 2.30
C ASN A 186 20.64 -3.10 3.11
N ASP A 187 19.83 -2.42 3.91
CA ASP A 187 20.30 -1.34 4.77
C ASP A 187 21.11 -1.91 5.94
N PRO A 188 22.32 -1.38 6.23
CA PRO A 188 23.18 -1.90 7.30
C PRO A 188 22.57 -1.80 8.71
N ALA A 189 21.50 -1.00 8.89
CA ALA A 189 20.78 -0.95 10.14
C ALA A 189 19.98 -2.24 10.40
N THR A 190 19.50 -2.92 9.36
CA THR A 190 18.58 -4.07 9.45
C THR A 190 19.14 -5.37 8.90
N PHE A 191 19.95 -5.28 7.84
CA PHE A 191 20.51 -6.43 7.13
C PHE A 191 21.39 -7.31 8.03
N PHE A 192 21.13 -8.63 8.04
CA PHE A 192 21.84 -9.62 8.87
C PHE A 192 21.81 -9.36 10.39
N ARG A 193 20.93 -8.48 10.86
CA ARG A 193 20.68 -8.32 12.29
C ARG A 193 19.96 -9.57 12.84
N PRO A 194 20.07 -9.84 14.15
CA PRO A 194 19.24 -10.85 14.79
C PRO A 194 17.75 -10.61 14.53
N GLU A 195 16.97 -11.68 14.43
CA GLU A 195 15.51 -11.56 14.32
C GLU A 195 14.95 -10.69 15.46
N LYS A 196 13.91 -9.90 15.14
CA LYS A 196 13.18 -9.06 16.10
C LYS A 196 14.03 -7.96 16.76
N SER A 197 15.09 -7.50 16.08
CA SER A 197 15.98 -6.44 16.58
C SER A 197 15.92 -5.11 15.81
N SER A 198 14.99 -4.95 14.88
CA SER A 198 14.86 -3.80 13.98
C SER A 198 13.43 -3.26 13.94
#